data_AF-A0A679JP97-F1
#
_entry.id   AF-A0A679JP97-F1
#
_cell.length_a   1.000
_cell.length_b   1.000
_cell.length_c   1.000
_cell.angle_alpha   90.00
_cell.angle_beta   90.00
_cell.angle_gamma   90.00
#
_symmetry.space_group_name_H-M   'P 1'
#
loop_
_entity.id
_entity.type
_entity.pdbx_description
1 polymer ?
#
loop_
_entity_poly.entity_id
_entity_poly.type
_entity_poly.pdbx_seq_one_letter_code
_entity_poly.pdbx_strand_id
1 'polypeptide(L)'
;MKQTSGPAKKPAEAVIKDIRRATRRQFSSEEKIRVVLEGLRGEDSIAELCRREGIAASMYYGWSKEFLEAGKKRLSGDTARAATTDEVRDLRRETGALKEVVADLVLENRLLKKSMSGAGGDEA
;
A
#
# COMPACT_ATOMS: atom_id res chain seq x y z
N MET A 1 -12.62 -37.57 44.83
CA MET A 1 -12.49 -36.16 44.36
C MET A 1 -11.37 -36.09 43.35
N LYS A 2 -11.66 -35.79 42.07
CA LYS A 2 -10.64 -35.64 41.02
C LYS A 2 -10.04 -34.24 41.14
N GLN A 3 -8.74 -34.16 41.42
CA GLN A 3 -8.01 -32.90 41.37
C GLN A 3 -7.81 -32.53 39.89
N THR A 4 -8.40 -31.40 39.48
CA THR A 4 -8.14 -30.77 38.19
C THR A 4 -6.84 -30.00 38.29
N SER A 5 -5.84 -30.41 37.52
CA SER A 5 -4.58 -29.69 37.37
C SER A 5 -4.84 -28.26 36.92
N GLY A 6 -4.24 -27.29 37.64
CA GLY A 6 -4.27 -25.87 37.26
C GLY A 6 -3.60 -25.61 35.90
N PRO A 7 -3.74 -24.40 35.34
CA PRO A 7 -3.26 -24.10 34.00
C PRO A 7 -1.76 -24.37 33.89
N ALA A 8 -1.38 -25.23 32.94
CA ALA A 8 0.01 -25.60 32.70
C ALA A 8 0.84 -24.33 32.40
N LYS A 9 1.89 -24.09 33.19
CA LYS A 9 2.86 -23.01 32.91
C LYS A 9 3.42 -23.20 31.50
N LYS A 10 3.48 -22.11 30.72
CA LYS A 10 4.03 -22.13 29.36
C LYS A 10 5.44 -22.74 29.36
N PRO A 11 5.82 -23.54 28.34
CA PRO A 11 7.16 -24.11 28.25
C PRO A 11 8.21 -23.00 28.18
N ALA A 12 9.37 -23.23 28.81
CA ALA A 12 10.44 -22.22 28.94
C ALA A 12 10.90 -21.66 27.59
N GLU A 13 10.93 -22.50 26.55
CA GLU A 13 11.27 -22.09 25.18
C GLU A 13 10.32 -21.02 24.62
N ALA A 14 9.02 -21.16 24.88
CA ALA A 14 8.02 -20.19 24.45
C ALA A 14 8.22 -18.84 25.15
N VAL A 15 8.53 -18.88 26.45
CA VAL A 15 8.81 -17.66 27.25
C VAL A 15 10.07 -16.96 26.74
N ILE A 16 11.15 -17.70 26.45
CA ILE A 16 12.39 -17.12 25.91
C ILE A 16 12.14 -16.49 24.53
N LYS A 17 11.36 -17.14 23.67
CA LYS A 17 10.99 -16.61 22.36
C LYS A 17 10.17 -15.31 22.47
N ASP A 18 9.23 -15.26 23.40
CA ASP A 18 8.41 -14.08 23.66
C ASP A 18 9.26 -12.92 24.18
N ILE A 19 10.17 -13.18 25.13
CA ILE A 19 11.12 -12.18 25.65
C ILE A 19 11.97 -11.63 24.50
N ARG A 20 12.59 -12.50 23.69
CA ARG A 20 13.42 -12.08 22.54
C ARG A 20 12.64 -11.26 21.52
N ARG A 21 11.34 -11.54 21.35
CA ARG A 21 10.48 -10.77 20.45
C ARG A 21 10.15 -9.40 21.04
N ALA A 22 9.82 -9.35 22.33
CA ALA A 22 9.48 -8.12 23.03
C ALA A 22 10.68 -7.17 23.19
N THR A 23 11.88 -7.70 23.42
CA THR A 23 13.11 -6.92 23.59
C THR A 23 13.85 -6.66 22.28
N ARG A 24 13.31 -7.09 21.14
CA ARG A 24 13.93 -6.85 19.83
C ARG A 24 13.97 -5.35 19.54
N ARG A 25 15.18 -4.82 19.35
CA ARG A 25 15.42 -3.44 18.90
C ARG A 25 14.62 -3.16 17.63
N GLN A 26 13.84 -2.09 17.65
CA GLN A 26 13.16 -1.55 16.48
C GLN A 26 14.02 -0.46 15.87
N PHE A 27 14.10 -0.45 14.54
CA PHE A 27 14.81 0.57 13.78
C PHE A 27 13.78 1.42 13.05
N SER A 28 13.83 2.73 13.26
CA SER A 28 13.05 3.70 12.49
C SER A 28 13.48 3.69 11.01
N SER A 29 12.62 4.19 10.14
CA SER A 29 12.95 4.34 8.72
C SER A 29 14.17 5.24 8.51
N GLU A 30 14.28 6.33 9.27
CA GLU A 30 15.41 7.26 9.20
C GLU A 30 16.74 6.61 9.59
N GLU A 31 16.75 5.79 10.65
CA GLU A 31 17.92 5.02 11.04
C GLU A 31 18.36 4.04 9.94
N LYS A 32 17.41 3.29 9.38
CA LYS A 32 17.70 2.34 8.29
C LYS A 32 18.30 3.06 7.09
N ILE A 33 17.71 4.19 6.70
CA ILE A 33 18.18 5.01 5.57
C ILE A 33 19.60 5.52 5.83
N ARG A 34 19.87 6.07 7.02
CA ARG A 34 21.21 6.55 7.39
C ARG A 34 22.27 5.45 7.25
N VAL A 35 22.00 4.27 7.80
CA VAL A 35 22.94 3.13 7.72
C VAL A 35 23.14 2.66 6.27
N VAL A 36 22.07 2.60 5.47
CA VAL A 36 22.18 2.23 4.04
C VAL A 36 23.03 3.24 3.28
N LEU A 37 22.81 4.54 3.48
CA LEU A 37 23.56 5.59 2.78
C LEU A 37 25.05 5.59 3.15
N GLU A 38 25.37 5.33 4.41
CA GLU A 38 26.76 5.20 4.85
C GLU A 38 27.45 3.98 4.22
N GLY A 39 26.78 2.83 4.20
CA GLY A 39 27.31 1.64 3.53
C GLY A 39 27.48 1.80 2.01
N LEU A 40 26.60 2.58 1.37
CA LEU A 40 26.74 2.93 -0.06
C LEU A 40 27.87 3.92 -0.32
N ARG A 41 28.22 4.75 0.67
CA ARG A 41 29.34 5.68 0.56
C ARG A 41 30.68 4.94 0.54
N GLY A 42 30.77 3.80 1.23
CA GLY A 42 31.92 2.90 1.18
C GLY A 42 33.17 3.42 1.89
N GLU A 43 33.01 4.32 2.88
CA GLU A 43 34.11 4.79 3.72
C GLU A 43 34.64 3.67 4.63
N ASP A 44 33.74 2.89 5.23
CA ASP A 44 34.03 1.70 6.04
C ASP A 44 33.59 0.43 5.29
N SER A 45 34.17 -0.72 5.65
CA SER A 45 33.63 -2.00 5.17
C SER A 45 32.23 -2.25 5.77
N ILE A 46 31.35 -2.91 5.02
CA ILE A 46 30.00 -3.26 5.51
C ILE A 46 30.04 -4.05 6.83
N ALA A 47 31.08 -4.86 7.03
CA ALA A 47 31.28 -5.61 8.26
C ALA A 47 31.58 -4.70 9.46
N GLU A 48 32.37 -3.64 9.29
CA GLU A 48 32.66 -2.65 10.32
C GLU A 48 31.43 -1.83 10.66
N LEU A 49 30.72 -1.33 9.64
CA LEU A 49 29.46 -0.62 9.80
C LEU A 49 28.42 -1.47 10.56
N CYS A 50 28.26 -2.75 10.19
CA CYS A 50 27.33 -3.64 10.85
C CYS A 50 27.67 -3.87 12.33
N ARG A 51 28.96 -4.00 12.67
CA ARG A 51 29.40 -4.13 14.07
C ARG A 51 29.11 -2.86 14.87
N ARG A 52 29.39 -1.68 14.31
CA ARG A 52 29.18 -0.39 14.96
C ARG A 52 27.69 -0.10 15.21
N GLU A 53 26.85 -0.40 14.24
CA GLU A 53 25.39 -0.19 14.34
C GLU A 53 24.67 -1.29 15.14
N GLY A 54 25.37 -2.40 15.46
CA GLY A 54 24.82 -3.54 16.18
C GLY A 54 23.80 -4.32 15.34
N ILE A 55 24.05 -4.45 14.04
CA ILE A 55 23.17 -5.14 13.08
C ILE A 55 23.87 -6.33 12.44
N ALA A 56 23.08 -7.32 12.02
CA ALA A 56 23.57 -8.39 11.16
C ALA A 56 23.69 -7.89 9.72
N ALA A 57 24.69 -8.39 8.99
CA ALA A 57 24.89 -8.05 7.57
C ALA A 57 23.65 -8.33 6.71
N SER A 58 22.90 -9.40 7.02
CA SER A 58 21.63 -9.70 6.34
C SER A 58 20.59 -8.59 6.47
N MET A 59 20.55 -7.88 7.60
CA MET A 59 19.65 -6.73 7.78
C MET A 59 20.10 -5.56 6.91
N TYR A 60 21.40 -5.26 6.87
CA TYR A 60 21.94 -4.22 5.98
C TYR A 60 21.59 -4.49 4.51
N TYR A 61 21.90 -5.68 4.00
CA TYR A 61 21.65 -6.00 2.61
C TYR A 61 20.15 -6.05 2.28
N GLY A 62 19.31 -6.48 3.23
CA GLY A 62 17.86 -6.39 3.10
C GLY A 62 17.38 -4.95 2.92
N TRP A 63 17.80 -4.04 3.81
CA TRP A 63 17.44 -2.63 3.73
C TRP A 63 18.01 -1.94 2.50
N SER A 64 19.26 -2.23 2.14
CA SER A 64 19.93 -1.67 0.95
C SER A 64 19.20 -2.06 -0.32
N LYS A 65 18.81 -3.33 -0.45
CA LYS A 65 18.01 -3.82 -1.58
C LYS A 65 16.66 -3.11 -1.66
N GLU A 66 15.90 -3.07 -0.56
CA GLU A 66 14.59 -2.41 -0.52
C GLU A 66 14.67 -0.93 -0.89
N PHE A 67 15.68 -0.23 -0.35
CA PHE A 67 15.92 1.18 -0.61
C PHE A 67 16.25 1.45 -2.09
N LEU A 68 17.15 0.68 -2.69
CA LEU A 68 17.54 0.82 -4.09
C LEU A 68 16.42 0.44 -5.05
N GLU A 69 15.68 -0.63 -4.77
CA GLU A 69 14.51 -1.03 -5.58
C GLU A 69 13.41 0.04 -5.53
N ALA A 70 13.13 0.61 -4.36
CA ALA A 70 12.18 1.72 -4.24
C ALA A 70 12.65 2.96 -5.02
N GLY A 71 13.93 3.31 -4.93
CA GLY A 71 14.54 4.39 -5.71
C GLY A 71 14.45 4.16 -7.22
N LYS A 72 14.81 2.95 -7.68
CA LYS A 72 14.71 2.53 -9.09
C LYS A 72 13.27 2.61 -9.58
N LYS A 73 12.31 2.06 -8.85
CA LYS A 73 10.88 2.09 -9.17
C LYS A 73 10.37 3.52 -9.33
N ARG A 74 10.80 4.42 -8.46
CA ARG A 74 10.44 5.85 -8.53
C ARG A 74 11.04 6.54 -9.76
N LEU A 75 12.30 6.25 -10.07
CA LEU A 75 13.03 6.84 -11.21
C LEU A 75 12.59 6.26 -12.56
N SER A 76 12.22 4.98 -12.60
CA SER A 76 11.71 4.31 -13.80
C SER A 76 10.28 4.70 -14.16
N GLY A 77 9.71 5.72 -13.50
CA GLY A 77 8.40 6.23 -13.82
C GLY A 77 7.25 5.29 -13.45
N ASP A 78 7.39 4.47 -12.41
CA ASP A 78 6.23 3.80 -11.82
C ASP A 78 5.39 4.83 -11.06
N THR A 79 4.68 5.63 -11.85
CA THR A 79 3.77 6.73 -11.51
C THR A 79 2.40 6.21 -11.10
N ALA A 80 2.28 4.97 -10.62
CA ALA A 80 1.00 4.44 -10.13
C ALA A 80 0.41 5.23 -8.94
N ARG A 81 1.17 6.15 -8.33
CA ARG A 81 0.67 7.13 -7.32
C ARG A 81 0.78 8.59 -7.74
N ALA A 82 1.15 8.86 -8.98
CA ALA A 82 1.11 10.18 -9.58
C ALA A 82 0.04 10.26 -10.69
N ALA A 83 -1.01 9.43 -10.63
CA ALA A 83 -2.32 9.90 -11.06
C ALA A 83 -2.63 11.07 -10.12
N THR A 84 -2.28 12.26 -10.59
CA THR A 84 -2.35 13.49 -9.83
C THR A 84 -3.78 13.65 -9.31
N THR A 85 -3.93 14.19 -8.10
CA THR A 85 -5.26 14.57 -7.59
C THR A 85 -6.05 15.39 -8.62
N ASP A 86 -5.35 16.14 -9.47
CA ASP A 86 -5.90 16.89 -10.59
C ASP A 86 -6.42 15.99 -11.73
N GLU A 87 -5.65 15.03 -12.26
CA GLU A 87 -6.16 14.07 -13.26
C GLU A 87 -7.35 13.26 -12.74
N VAL A 88 -7.31 12.82 -11.48
CA VAL A 88 -8.44 12.10 -10.85
C VAL A 88 -9.65 13.03 -10.68
N ARG A 89 -9.43 14.30 -10.35
CA ARG A 89 -10.49 15.31 -10.25
C ARG A 89 -11.10 15.58 -11.62
N ASP A 90 -10.27 15.72 -12.64
CA ASP A 90 -10.69 16.07 -14.00
C ASP A 90 -11.46 14.88 -14.62
N LEU A 91 -10.97 13.65 -14.45
CA LEU A 91 -11.71 12.44 -14.83
C LEU A 91 -13.05 12.30 -14.09
N ARG A 92 -13.10 12.64 -12.79
CA ARG A 92 -14.36 12.63 -12.02
C ARG A 92 -15.34 13.70 -12.53
N ARG A 93 -14.84 14.88 -12.90
CA ARG A 93 -15.64 15.97 -13.49
C ARG A 93 -16.20 15.57 -14.85
N GLU A 94 -15.36 15.03 -15.72
CA GLU A 94 -15.78 14.52 -17.04
C GLU A 94 -16.80 13.40 -16.91
N THR A 95 -16.57 12.45 -16.00
CA THR A 95 -17.54 11.38 -15.70
C THR A 95 -18.88 11.95 -15.23
N GLY A 96 -18.87 13.03 -14.44
CA GLY A 96 -20.08 13.72 -14.01
C GLY A 96 -20.84 14.34 -15.19
N ALA A 97 -20.15 15.10 -16.02
CA ALA A 97 -20.73 15.75 -17.20
C ALA A 97 -21.29 14.72 -18.20
N LEU A 98 -20.57 13.62 -18.45
CA LEU A 98 -21.03 12.55 -19.32
C LEU A 98 -22.29 11.87 -18.79
N LYS A 99 -22.39 11.65 -17.47
CA LYS A 99 -23.59 11.05 -16.85
C LYS A 99 -24.81 11.95 -16.98
N GLU A 100 -24.64 13.26 -16.87
CA GLU A 100 -25.73 14.24 -17.04
C GLU A 100 -26.26 14.22 -18.48
N VAL A 101 -25.37 14.32 -19.47
CA VAL A 101 -25.76 14.25 -20.89
C VAL A 101 -26.44 12.91 -21.22
N VAL A 102 -25.93 11.80 -20.70
CA VAL A 102 -26.57 10.49 -20.89
C VAL A 102 -27.96 10.45 -20.24
N ALA A 103 -28.13 11.03 -19.05
CA ALA A 103 -29.44 11.07 -18.39
C ALA A 103 -30.45 11.88 -19.20
N ASP A 104 -30.07 13.05 -19.70
CA ASP A 104 -30.92 13.90 -20.55
C ASP A 104 -31.32 13.16 -21.83
N LEU A 105 -30.35 12.56 -22.53
CA LEU A 105 -30.61 11.77 -23.74
C LEU A 105 -31.54 10.58 -23.46
N VAL A 106 -31.40 9.90 -22.31
CA VAL A 106 -32.28 8.78 -21.93
C VAL A 106 -33.71 9.27 -21.69
N LEU A 107 -33.89 10.41 -21.03
CA LEU A 107 -35.22 11.00 -20.80
C LEU A 107 -35.87 11.41 -22.11
N GLU A 108 -35.14 12.11 -22.98
CA GLU A 108 -35.62 12.51 -24.30
C GLU A 108 -36.00 11.29 -25.15
N ASN A 109 -35.14 10.26 -25.18
CA ASN A 109 -35.41 9.03 -25.91
C ASN A 109 -36.69 8.33 -25.41
N ARG A 110 -36.93 8.36 -24.09
CA ARG A 110 -38.16 7.81 -23.49
C ARG A 110 -39.40 8.62 -23.87
N LEU A 111 -39.29 9.95 -23.86
CA LEU A 111 -40.39 10.84 -24.27
C LEU A 111 -40.74 10.65 -25.75
N LEU A 112 -39.73 10.62 -26.63
CA LEU A 112 -39.91 10.37 -28.06
C LEU A 112 -40.53 9.00 -28.32
N LYS A 113 -40.05 7.95 -27.65
CA LYS A 113 -40.68 6.62 -27.75
C LYS A 113 -42.14 6.66 -27.32
N LYS A 114 -42.46 7.35 -26.22
CA LYS A 114 -43.83 7.49 -25.73
C LYS A 114 -44.72 8.27 -26.71
N SER A 115 -44.25 9.38 -27.27
CA SER A 115 -45.01 10.17 -28.24
C SER A 115 -45.21 9.43 -29.55
N MET A 116 -44.20 8.70 -30.04
CA MET A 116 -44.33 7.85 -31.23
C MET A 116 -45.28 6.67 -31.00
N SER A 117 -45.29 6.08 -29.80
CA SER A 117 -46.27 5.03 -29.46
C SER A 117 -47.69 5.55 -29.19
N GLY A 118 -47.82 6.82 -28.79
CA GLY A 118 -49.11 7.47 -28.52
C GLY A 118 -49.81 8.01 -29.77
N ALA A 119 -49.10 8.11 -30.90
CA ALA A 119 -49.65 8.54 -32.18
C ALA A 119 -50.19 7.39 -33.05
N GLY A 120 -50.18 6.14 -32.55
CA GLY A 120 -50.63 4.95 -33.28
C GLY A 120 -51.84 4.24 -32.67
N GLY A 121 -52.63 4.93 -31.85
CA GLY A 121 -53.77 4.35 -31.14
C GLY A 121 -54.97 5.27 -31.09
N ASP A 122 -55.35 5.84 -32.24
CA ASP A 122 -56.69 6.41 -32.44
C ASP A 122 -57.03 6.38 -33.94
N GLU A 123 -57.15 5.16 -34.48
CA GLU A 123 -57.97 4.91 -35.67
C GLU A 123 -58.88 3.70 -35.37
N ALA A 124 -60.12 3.83 -35.82
CA ALA A 124 -61.30 3.03 -35.53
C ALA A 124 -61.21 1.54 -35.91
#